data_AF-A0A945WZV4-F1
#
_entry.id   AF-A0A945WZV4-F1
#
_cell.length_a   1.000
_cell.length_b   1.000
_cell.length_c   1.000
_cell.angle_alpha   90.00
_cell.angle_beta   90.00
_cell.angle_gamma   90.00
#
_symmetry.space_group_name_H-M   'P 1'
#
loop_
_entity.id
_entity.type
_entity.pdbx_description
1 polymer ?
#
loop_
_entity_poly.entity_id
_entity_poly.type
_entity_poly.pdbx_seq_one_letter_code
_entity_poly.pdbx_strand_id
1 'polypeptide(L)'
;MVHSRAALTLAFALSAVTTFLACAAPVQVLIEARLVDTSSRKPKILSAPKVTVIEGQDAMVAVCQEHILVLPAPELAEYTQTLSEGISLSVRPKMVGERVLLKGTLTASVDGAEFHRTKDEISASLRQEKTAFVILLSPGETKEMPAGQQMTLELAAEPIVLANAASVYWQAFAALPPQPDGNDPEALNAWVADSEAALVQLHKAAGMAHCDWTLDYSQGYDMVMPHLGKMRTLAKAAVARARGTLRSDPEQAHADLRAVFCAARHLGTDPLLISQLVRLALENNVRDTLAQASEDIPAPELKAWCDLLRVRPAMPTLAEIMGREREVSIAHFQSELAEADQKKRGDLLRKLGLNERMPVARLEKMLKEADADYLKLVSVTQLPPAERKPAFEAFEDEMGVRGNVISKLLIPAVGKAAEKLSRGEAETEALCIRLERQLAPTREAQ
;
A
#
# COMPACT_ATOMS: atom_id res chain seq x y z
N MET A 1 49.85 -14.84 -5.32
CA MET A 1 49.36 -13.66 -4.57
C MET A 1 48.22 -12.93 -5.31
N VAL A 2 47.17 -13.63 -5.78
CA VAL A 2 46.03 -13.00 -6.50
C VAL A 2 44.66 -13.49 -5.98
N HIS A 3 44.60 -14.25 -4.88
CA HIS A 3 43.33 -14.81 -4.36
C HIS A 3 42.86 -14.21 -3.02
N SER A 4 43.51 -13.16 -2.52
CA SER A 4 43.23 -12.61 -1.18
C SER A 4 42.43 -11.30 -1.17
N ARG A 5 42.04 -10.75 -2.32
CA ARG A 5 41.29 -9.47 -2.39
C ARG A 5 39.78 -9.63 -2.52
N ALA A 6 39.27 -10.75 -3.03
CA ALA A 6 37.83 -10.98 -3.17
C ALA A 6 37.11 -11.29 -1.85
N ALA A 7 37.80 -11.92 -0.88
CA ALA A 7 37.22 -12.23 0.42
C ALA A 7 37.05 -11.00 1.34
N LEU A 8 37.85 -9.94 1.12
CA LEU A 8 37.79 -8.72 1.95
C LEU A 8 36.63 -7.80 1.55
N THR A 9 36.18 -7.84 0.29
CA THR A 9 35.08 -6.99 -0.20
C THR A 9 33.72 -7.49 0.30
N LEU A 10 33.55 -8.82 0.50
CA LEU A 10 32.31 -9.40 1.03
C LEU A 10 32.14 -9.16 2.54
N ALA A 11 33.24 -9.09 3.29
CA ALA A 11 33.22 -8.85 4.73
C ALA A 11 32.87 -7.39 5.10
N PHE A 12 33.23 -6.42 4.25
CA PHE A 12 32.89 -5.00 4.48
C PHE A 12 31.43 -4.67 4.15
N ALA A 13 30.79 -5.41 3.24
CA ALA A 13 29.38 -5.21 2.93
C ALA A 13 28.45 -5.64 4.09
N LEU A 14 28.84 -6.63 4.91
CA LEU A 14 28.06 -7.05 6.07
C LEU A 14 28.26 -6.16 7.31
N SER A 15 29.42 -5.51 7.46
CA SER A 15 29.78 -4.82 8.72
C SER A 15 29.34 -3.36 8.81
N ALA A 16 28.84 -2.76 7.73
CA ALA A 16 28.32 -1.38 7.74
C ALA A 16 26.83 -1.30 8.17
N VAL A 17 26.15 -2.44 8.33
CA VAL A 17 24.73 -2.51 8.71
C VAL A 17 24.52 -2.48 10.24
N THR A 18 25.57 -2.60 11.05
CA THR A 18 25.46 -2.99 12.48
C THR A 18 25.41 -1.86 13.50
N THR A 19 25.15 -0.60 13.12
CA THR A 19 25.01 0.49 14.11
C THR A 19 23.74 1.31 13.98
N PHE A 20 22.66 0.69 13.51
CA PHE A 20 21.34 1.02 14.03
C PHE A 20 21.12 0.08 15.21
N LEU A 21 20.71 0.60 16.37
CA LEU A 21 20.11 -0.23 17.41
C LEU A 21 19.06 -1.10 16.73
N ALA A 22 19.38 -2.38 16.52
CA ALA A 22 18.51 -3.31 15.84
C ALA A 22 17.36 -3.60 16.79
N CYS A 23 16.39 -2.68 16.85
CA CYS A 23 15.06 -3.00 17.31
C CYS A 23 14.64 -4.21 16.49
N ALA A 24 14.53 -5.36 17.15
CA ALA A 24 14.05 -6.58 16.51
C ALA A 24 12.76 -6.21 15.77
N ALA A 25 12.70 -6.55 14.48
CA ALA A 25 11.50 -6.29 13.70
C ALA A 25 10.29 -6.87 14.45
N PRO A 26 9.14 -6.16 14.47
CA PRO A 26 7.96 -6.67 15.14
C PRO A 26 7.63 -8.06 14.59
N VAL A 27 7.42 -9.03 15.48
CA VAL A 27 6.93 -10.34 15.05
C VAL A 27 5.53 -10.16 14.51
N GLN A 28 5.30 -10.62 13.30
CA GLN A 28 4.00 -10.61 12.66
C GLN A 28 3.48 -12.05 12.56
N VAL A 29 2.17 -12.19 12.68
CA VAL A 29 1.48 -13.47 12.62
C VAL A 29 0.43 -13.37 11.52
N LEU A 30 0.52 -14.26 10.53
CA LEU A 30 -0.54 -14.48 9.57
C LEU A 30 -1.58 -15.39 10.22
N ILE A 31 -2.82 -14.94 10.24
CA ILE A 31 -3.97 -15.71 10.73
C ILE A 31 -4.87 -15.99 9.54
N GLU A 32 -5.05 -17.28 9.23
CA GLU A 32 -6.05 -17.73 8.26
C GLU A 32 -7.29 -18.21 9.02
N ALA A 33 -8.45 -17.68 8.65
CA ALA A 33 -9.74 -18.07 9.21
C ALA A 33 -10.60 -18.60 8.07
N ARG A 34 -10.97 -19.89 8.09
CA ARG A 34 -11.86 -20.48 7.09
C ARG A 34 -13.18 -20.84 7.72
N LEU A 35 -14.25 -20.27 7.19
CA LEU A 35 -15.60 -20.63 7.55
C LEU A 35 -16.09 -21.73 6.64
N VAL A 36 -16.51 -22.84 7.23
CA VAL A 36 -16.94 -24.03 6.51
C VAL A 36 -18.38 -24.35 6.87
N ASP A 37 -19.24 -24.43 5.86
CA ASP A 37 -20.59 -24.95 5.97
C ASP A 37 -20.54 -26.48 6.05
N THR A 38 -21.03 -27.00 7.17
CA THR A 38 -21.07 -28.43 7.49
C THR A 38 -22.49 -29.01 7.38
N SER A 39 -23.50 -28.21 6.98
CA SER A 39 -24.88 -28.67 6.78
C SER A 39 -25.00 -29.66 5.63
N SER A 40 -24.13 -29.54 4.62
CA SER A 40 -24.16 -30.38 3.43
C SER A 40 -23.23 -31.58 3.55
N ARG A 41 -23.50 -32.65 2.78
CA ARG A 41 -22.65 -33.87 2.76
C ARG A 41 -21.20 -33.62 2.34
N LYS A 42 -20.91 -32.49 1.68
CA LYS A 42 -19.58 -32.08 1.25
C LYS A 42 -19.29 -30.70 1.83
N PRO A 43 -18.44 -30.59 2.87
CA PRO A 43 -18.13 -29.31 3.47
C PRO A 43 -17.76 -28.25 2.43
N LYS A 44 -18.38 -27.07 2.52
CA LYS A 44 -18.18 -25.98 1.57
C LYS A 44 -17.53 -24.80 2.28
N ILE A 45 -16.39 -24.34 1.80
CA ILE A 45 -15.77 -23.11 2.28
C ILE A 45 -16.67 -21.94 1.87
N LEU A 46 -17.25 -21.26 2.86
CA LEU A 46 -18.06 -20.07 2.67
C LEU A 46 -17.20 -18.82 2.56
N SER A 47 -16.15 -18.74 3.37
CA SER A 47 -15.22 -17.61 3.41
C SER A 47 -13.86 -18.04 3.95
N ALA A 48 -12.79 -17.38 3.53
CA ALA A 48 -11.43 -17.70 3.95
C ALA A 48 -10.57 -16.44 4.16
N PRO A 49 -10.99 -15.47 5.00
CA PRO A 49 -10.22 -14.26 5.21
C PRO A 49 -8.85 -14.57 5.83
N LYS A 50 -7.87 -13.74 5.46
CA LYS A 50 -6.52 -13.75 6.00
C LYS A 50 -6.21 -12.39 6.60
N VAL A 51 -5.55 -12.36 7.75
CA VAL A 51 -5.11 -11.12 8.38
C VAL A 51 -3.68 -11.28 8.90
N THR A 52 -2.86 -10.26 8.64
CA THR A 52 -1.52 -10.16 9.25
C THR A 52 -1.60 -9.22 10.44
N VAL A 53 -1.15 -9.69 11.60
CA VAL A 53 -1.26 -8.96 12.87
C VAL A 53 0.10 -8.91 13.56
N ILE A 54 0.46 -7.78 14.14
CA ILE A 54 1.65 -7.70 14.99
C ILE A 54 1.38 -8.41 16.31
N GLU A 55 2.36 -9.15 16.81
CA GLU A 55 2.29 -9.81 18.10
C GLU A 55 1.81 -8.85 19.21
N GLY A 56 0.83 -9.30 19.99
CA GLY A 56 0.26 -8.57 21.12
C GLY A 56 -0.82 -7.56 20.76
N GLN A 57 -1.06 -7.28 19.49
CA GLN A 57 -2.10 -6.35 19.04
C GLN A 57 -3.42 -7.07 18.74
N ASP A 58 -4.53 -6.34 18.91
CA ASP A 58 -5.84 -6.82 18.48
C ASP A 58 -6.00 -6.62 16.98
N ALA A 59 -6.61 -7.61 16.33
CA ALA A 59 -7.14 -7.50 14.99
C ALA A 59 -8.59 -7.97 14.97
N MET A 60 -9.35 -7.45 14.00
CA MET A 60 -10.71 -7.87 13.73
C MET A 60 -10.84 -8.20 12.25
N VAL A 61 -11.42 -9.36 11.98
CA VAL A 61 -11.78 -9.82 10.65
C VAL A 61 -13.28 -10.01 10.63
N ALA A 62 -13.98 -9.30 9.76
CA ALA A 62 -15.43 -9.40 9.65
C ALA A 62 -15.81 -9.72 8.21
N VAL A 63 -16.71 -10.69 8.04
CA VAL A 63 -17.38 -11.02 6.80
C VAL A 63 -18.87 -10.89 7.12
N CYS A 64 -19.37 -9.68 6.95
CA CYS A 64 -20.73 -9.31 7.32
C CYS A 64 -21.45 -8.66 6.14
N GLN A 65 -22.74 -8.93 6.05
CA GLN A 65 -23.71 -8.13 5.30
C GLN A 65 -24.29 -7.08 6.25
N GLU A 66 -24.22 -5.82 5.84
CA GLU A 66 -24.85 -4.72 6.57
C GLU A 66 -26.25 -4.47 6.04
N HIS A 67 -27.22 -4.48 6.95
CA HIS A 67 -28.61 -4.13 6.68
C HIS A 67 -28.89 -2.76 7.27
N ILE A 68 -29.15 -1.78 6.41
CA ILE A 68 -29.44 -0.41 6.81
C ILE A 68 -30.97 -0.26 6.90
N LEU A 69 -31.46 -0.04 8.11
CA LEU A 69 -32.86 0.23 8.39
C LEU A 69 -33.09 1.74 8.26
N VAL A 70 -33.96 2.13 7.31
CA VAL A 70 -34.32 3.53 7.05
C VAL A 70 -35.84 3.65 7.01
N LEU A 71 -36.39 4.52 7.86
CA LEU A 71 -37.82 4.81 7.82
C LEU A 71 -38.20 5.48 6.49
N PRO A 72 -39.38 5.17 5.93
CA PRO A 72 -39.79 5.69 4.61
C PRO A 72 -40.07 7.21 4.61
N ALA A 73 -40.26 7.82 5.78
CA ALA A 73 -40.56 9.24 5.90
C ALA A 73 -39.31 10.09 5.56
N PRO A 74 -39.36 11.00 4.58
CA PRO A 74 -38.20 11.81 4.16
C PRO A 74 -37.56 12.60 5.31
N GLU A 75 -38.38 13.09 6.24
CA GLU A 75 -37.95 13.82 7.44
C GLU A 75 -37.19 12.94 8.45
N LEU A 76 -37.26 11.61 8.31
CA LEU A 76 -36.54 10.65 9.17
C LEU A 76 -35.39 9.94 8.46
N ALA A 77 -35.09 10.30 7.20
CA ALA A 77 -34.08 9.62 6.39
C ALA A 77 -32.65 9.70 6.98
N GLU A 78 -32.39 10.67 7.86
CA GLU A 78 -31.12 10.78 8.59
C GLU A 78 -30.98 9.80 9.77
N TYR A 79 -32.11 9.27 10.27
CA TYR A 79 -32.13 8.30 11.36
C TYR A 79 -32.02 6.89 10.80
N THR A 80 -30.78 6.43 10.64
CA THR A 80 -30.48 5.09 10.14
C THR A 80 -29.94 4.20 11.26
N GLN A 81 -30.32 2.93 11.23
CA GLN A 81 -29.76 1.91 12.11
C GLN A 81 -29.14 0.82 11.25
N THR A 82 -27.89 0.43 11.55
CA THR A 82 -27.21 -0.64 10.85
C THR A 82 -27.22 -1.92 11.68
N LEU A 83 -27.56 -3.03 11.03
CA LEU A 83 -27.52 -4.38 11.58
C LEU A 83 -26.53 -5.21 10.76
N SER A 84 -25.52 -5.80 11.40
CA SER A 84 -24.50 -6.60 10.72
C SER A 84 -24.78 -8.09 10.89
N GLU A 85 -25.17 -8.76 9.82
CA GLU A 85 -25.36 -10.20 9.74
C GLU A 85 -24.10 -10.87 9.18
N GLY A 86 -23.56 -11.88 9.86
CA GLY A 86 -22.41 -12.62 9.38
C GLY A 86 -21.46 -13.02 10.51
N ILE A 87 -20.16 -13.02 10.24
CA ILE A 87 -19.14 -13.47 11.18
C ILE A 87 -18.10 -12.39 11.41
N SER A 88 -17.78 -12.16 12.68
CA SER A 88 -16.69 -11.31 13.12
C SER A 88 -15.76 -12.08 14.06
N LEU A 89 -14.47 -12.06 13.76
CA LEU A 89 -13.39 -12.68 14.50
C LEU A 89 -12.48 -11.59 15.04
N SER A 90 -12.47 -11.40 16.36
CA SER A 90 -11.49 -10.57 17.05
C SER A 90 -10.40 -11.46 17.64
N VAL A 91 -9.13 -11.18 17.33
CA VAL A 91 -7.98 -12.02 17.72
C VAL A 91 -6.79 -11.17 18.15
N ARG A 92 -6.08 -11.66 19.15
CA ARG A 92 -4.79 -11.15 19.62
C ARG A 92 -3.77 -12.30 19.64
N PRO A 93 -2.81 -12.34 18.70
CA PRO A 93 -1.76 -13.33 18.71
C PRO A 93 -0.67 -12.98 19.73
N LYS A 94 -0.04 -14.00 20.32
CA LYS A 94 1.17 -13.88 21.14
C LYS A 94 2.09 -15.06 20.87
N MET A 95 3.39 -14.84 20.72
CA MET A 95 4.35 -15.93 20.57
C MET A 95 4.61 -16.60 21.92
N VAL A 96 4.65 -17.93 21.92
CA VAL A 96 5.03 -18.76 23.07
C VAL A 96 6.02 -19.83 22.58
N GLY A 97 7.31 -19.49 22.61
CA GLY A 97 8.32 -20.26 21.90
C GLY A 97 8.09 -20.16 20.38
N GLU A 98 8.07 -21.29 19.69
CA GLU A 98 7.79 -21.36 18.24
C GLU A 98 6.29 -21.43 17.91
N ARG A 99 5.43 -21.43 18.94
CA ARG A 99 3.98 -21.58 18.81
C ARG A 99 3.28 -20.22 18.90
N VAL A 100 2.11 -20.13 18.28
CA VAL A 100 1.25 -18.95 18.32
C VAL A 100 0.09 -19.20 19.28
N LEU A 101 0.02 -18.42 20.35
CA LEU A 101 -1.16 -18.35 21.22
C LEU A 101 -2.15 -17.33 20.63
N LEU A 102 -3.30 -17.78 20.19
CA LEU A 102 -4.42 -16.93 19.79
C LEU A 102 -5.40 -16.78 20.96
N LYS A 103 -5.63 -15.54 21.39
CA LYS A 103 -6.76 -15.19 22.27
C LYS A 103 -7.77 -14.40 21.45
N GLY A 104 -9.03 -14.80 21.46
CA GLY A 104 -10.01 -14.14 20.61
C GLY A 104 -11.46 -14.35 21.00
N THR A 105 -12.32 -13.72 20.22
CA THR A 105 -13.76 -13.91 20.25
C THR A 105 -14.28 -14.02 18.82
N LEU A 106 -15.03 -15.07 18.56
CA LEU A 106 -15.84 -15.26 17.37
C LEU A 106 -17.28 -14.83 17.67
N THR A 107 -17.85 -13.97 16.85
CA THR A 107 -19.28 -13.65 16.83
C THR A 107 -19.84 -14.13 15.50
N ALA A 108 -20.90 -14.93 15.54
CA ALA A 108 -21.55 -15.47 14.34
C ALA A 108 -23.07 -15.26 14.42
N SER A 109 -23.68 -14.81 13.33
CA SER A 109 -25.13 -14.85 13.14
C SER A 109 -25.59 -16.30 12.95
N VAL A 110 -26.52 -16.74 13.79
CA VAL A 110 -26.97 -18.15 13.82
C VAL A 110 -28.21 -18.36 12.95
N ASP A 111 -29.02 -17.31 12.85
CA ASP A 111 -30.24 -17.24 12.06
C ASP A 111 -30.17 -15.95 11.23
N GLY A 112 -30.67 -15.99 9.99
CA GLY A 112 -30.68 -14.79 9.15
C GLY A 112 -31.47 -13.65 9.79
N ALA A 113 -31.19 -12.40 9.44
CA ALA A 113 -31.91 -11.27 10.02
C ALA A 113 -33.41 -11.34 9.71
N GLU A 114 -34.26 -11.24 10.73
CA GLU A 114 -35.71 -11.16 10.59
C GLU A 114 -36.11 -9.68 10.58
N PHE A 115 -36.86 -9.26 9.56
CA PHE A 115 -37.26 -7.86 9.39
C PHE A 115 -38.76 -7.69 9.60
N HIS A 116 -39.12 -6.67 10.37
CA HIS A 116 -40.48 -6.20 10.51
C HIS A 116 -40.58 -4.74 10.05
N ARG A 117 -41.57 -4.45 9.22
CA ARG A 117 -41.81 -3.10 8.69
C ARG A 117 -43.28 -2.77 8.76
N THR A 118 -43.58 -1.65 9.38
CA THR A 118 -44.87 -0.97 9.35
C THR A 118 -44.70 0.41 8.70
N LYS A 119 -45.77 1.22 8.71
CA LYS A 119 -45.71 2.60 8.22
C LYS A 119 -44.82 3.47 9.13
N ASP A 120 -44.86 3.20 10.44
CA ASP A 120 -44.30 4.06 11.47
C ASP A 120 -43.10 3.42 12.19
N GLU A 121 -42.81 2.14 11.92
CA GLU A 121 -41.75 1.37 12.57
C GLU A 121 -41.03 0.47 11.57
N ILE A 122 -39.71 0.40 11.67
CA ILE A 122 -38.90 -0.67 11.09
C ILE A 122 -38.07 -1.25 12.21
N SER A 123 -38.19 -2.55 12.42
CA SER A 123 -37.40 -3.30 13.38
C SER A 123 -36.78 -4.52 12.72
N ALA A 124 -35.65 -4.97 13.25
CA ALA A 124 -35.03 -6.21 12.83
C ALA A 124 -34.44 -6.94 14.03
N SER A 125 -34.55 -8.27 14.03
CA SER A 125 -33.95 -9.14 15.03
C SER A 125 -32.91 -10.03 14.38
N LEU A 126 -31.75 -10.15 15.02
CA LEU A 126 -30.66 -11.02 14.59
C LEU A 126 -30.15 -11.78 15.81
N ARG A 127 -30.12 -13.11 15.72
CA ARG A 127 -29.54 -13.93 16.77
C ARG A 127 -28.04 -14.09 16.52
N GLN A 128 -27.24 -13.73 17.52
CA GLN A 128 -25.79 -13.88 17.46
C GLN A 128 -25.32 -14.86 18.55
N GLU A 129 -24.39 -15.73 18.18
CA GLU A 129 -23.60 -16.55 19.09
C GLU A 129 -22.20 -15.97 19.22
N LYS A 130 -21.70 -15.93 20.46
CA LYS A 130 -20.38 -15.39 20.78
C LYS A 130 -19.55 -16.45 21.49
N THR A 131 -18.46 -16.85 20.87
CA THR A 131 -17.53 -17.87 21.36
C THR A 131 -16.19 -17.23 21.68
N ALA A 132 -15.82 -17.20 22.96
CA ALA A 132 -14.48 -16.80 23.38
C ALA A 132 -13.53 -18.02 23.35
N PHE A 133 -12.30 -17.83 22.90
CA PHE A 133 -11.33 -18.92 22.80
C PHE A 133 -9.91 -18.49 23.15
N VAL A 134 -9.13 -19.49 23.57
CA VAL A 134 -7.68 -19.41 23.76
C VAL A 134 -7.08 -20.68 23.18
N ILE A 135 -6.29 -20.56 22.12
CA ILE A 135 -5.77 -21.71 21.37
C ILE A 135 -4.28 -21.54 21.15
N LEU A 136 -3.52 -22.61 21.36
CA LEU A 136 -2.09 -22.64 21.09
C LEU A 136 -1.83 -23.47 19.83
N LEU A 137 -1.35 -22.82 18.78
CA LEU A 137 -1.12 -23.40 17.46
C LEU A 137 0.38 -23.56 17.20
N SER A 138 0.77 -24.71 16.68
CA SER A 138 2.07 -24.89 16.03
C SER A 138 2.03 -24.26 14.63
N PRO A 139 3.16 -23.79 14.06
CA PRO A 139 3.16 -23.25 12.70
C PRO A 139 2.57 -24.26 11.69
N GLY A 140 1.60 -23.81 10.90
CA GLY A 140 0.86 -24.65 9.94
C GLY A 140 -0.20 -25.58 10.55
N GLU A 141 -0.37 -25.59 11.88
CA GLU A 141 -1.45 -26.32 12.54
C GLU A 141 -2.79 -25.60 12.36
N THR A 142 -3.80 -26.33 11.91
CA THR A 142 -5.19 -25.85 11.84
C THR A 142 -6.00 -26.40 13.02
N LYS A 143 -6.83 -25.56 13.65
CA LYS A 143 -7.81 -25.97 14.67
C LYS A 143 -9.21 -25.61 14.24
N GLU A 144 -10.10 -26.58 14.37
CA GLU A 144 -11.54 -26.42 14.15
C GLU A 144 -12.24 -25.99 15.43
N MET A 145 -13.23 -25.10 15.31
CA MET A 145 -14.14 -24.75 16.40
C MET A 145 -15.57 -24.55 15.87
N PRO A 146 -16.59 -24.86 16.68
CA PRO A 146 -17.97 -24.62 16.29
C PRO A 146 -18.25 -23.12 16.12
N ALA A 147 -18.93 -22.77 15.04
CA ALA A 147 -19.31 -21.41 14.66
C ALA A 147 -20.83 -21.30 14.42
N GLY A 148 -21.62 -21.92 15.30
CA GLY A 148 -23.07 -22.14 15.12
C GLY A 148 -23.42 -23.62 14.95
N GLN A 149 -24.69 -23.92 14.71
CA GLN A 149 -25.17 -25.32 14.58
C GLN A 149 -24.64 -26.04 13.34
N GLN A 150 -24.36 -25.30 12.27
CA GLN A 150 -24.04 -25.85 10.95
C GLN A 150 -22.75 -25.31 10.35
N MET A 151 -21.98 -24.55 11.12
CA MET A 151 -20.75 -23.93 10.65
C MET A 151 -19.59 -24.28 11.56
N THR A 152 -18.42 -24.47 10.96
CA THR A 152 -17.15 -24.65 11.66
C THR A 152 -16.19 -23.55 11.22
N LEU A 153 -15.47 -22.97 12.17
CA LEU A 153 -14.36 -22.08 11.90
C LEU A 153 -13.05 -22.87 12.02
N GLU A 154 -12.30 -22.95 10.93
CA GLU A 154 -10.93 -23.43 10.92
C GLU A 154 -9.99 -22.23 11.13
N LEU A 155 -9.15 -22.28 12.15
CA LEU A 155 -8.11 -21.28 12.40
C LEU A 155 -6.73 -21.90 12.21
N ALA A 156 -5.91 -21.25 11.41
CA ALA A 156 -4.47 -21.49 11.34
C ALA A 156 -3.73 -20.19 11.64
N ALA A 157 -2.56 -20.30 12.27
CA ALA A 157 -1.68 -19.15 12.47
C ALA A 157 -0.22 -19.54 12.32
N GLU A 158 0.54 -18.67 11.68
CA GLU A 158 1.97 -18.86 11.48
C GLU A 158 2.73 -17.54 11.66
N PRO A 159 3.92 -17.58 12.28
CA PRO A 159 4.79 -16.41 12.31
C PRO A 159 5.27 -16.10 10.89
N ILE A 160 5.17 -14.84 10.48
CA ILE A 160 5.69 -14.40 9.20
C ILE A 160 7.21 -14.26 9.32
N VAL A 161 7.91 -15.03 8.50
CA VAL A 161 9.39 -15.06 8.47
C VAL A 161 9.97 -13.67 8.15
N LEU A 162 9.29 -12.93 7.27
CA LEU A 162 9.69 -11.59 6.86
C LEU A 162 8.56 -10.60 7.16
N ALA A 163 8.69 -9.88 8.29
CA ALA A 163 7.71 -8.89 8.70
C ALA A 163 7.49 -7.84 7.58
N ASN A 164 6.22 -7.56 7.28
CA ASN A 164 5.79 -6.67 6.22
C ASN A 164 5.50 -5.25 6.78
N ALA A 165 6.21 -4.24 6.27
CA ALA A 165 6.06 -2.84 6.68
C ALA A 165 4.66 -2.29 6.44
N ALA A 166 3.94 -2.78 5.43
CA ALA A 166 2.61 -2.29 5.08
C ALA A 166 1.62 -2.39 6.26
N SER A 167 1.66 -3.48 7.04
CA SER A 167 0.78 -3.65 8.20
C SER A 167 1.06 -2.61 9.30
N VAL A 168 2.31 -2.19 9.46
CA VAL A 168 2.70 -1.13 10.40
C VAL A 168 2.29 0.25 9.85
N TYR A 169 2.41 0.49 8.55
CA TYR A 169 1.90 1.72 7.92
C TYR A 169 0.38 1.86 8.07
N TRP A 170 -0.38 0.77 7.96
CA TRP A 170 -1.82 0.81 8.22
C TRP A 170 -2.16 1.27 9.65
N GLN A 171 -1.33 0.90 10.63
CA GLN A 171 -1.47 1.40 12.00
C GLN A 171 -1.12 2.89 12.10
N ALA A 172 -0.07 3.33 11.41
CA ALA A 172 0.25 4.75 11.30
C ALA A 172 -0.93 5.54 10.72
N PHE A 173 -1.57 5.03 9.67
CA PHE A 173 -2.72 5.68 9.05
C PHE A 173 -3.95 5.73 9.96
N ALA A 174 -4.18 4.68 10.76
CA ALA A 174 -5.28 4.64 11.71
C ALA A 174 -5.06 5.58 12.90
N ALA A 175 -3.80 5.79 13.30
CA ALA A 175 -3.43 6.69 14.38
C ALA A 175 -3.31 8.16 13.94
N LEU A 176 -3.37 8.44 12.63
CA LEU A 176 -3.20 9.80 12.10
C LEU A 176 -4.51 10.59 12.23
N PRO A 177 -4.54 11.72 12.97
CA PRO A 177 -5.72 12.56 13.05
C PRO A 177 -6.06 13.17 11.67
N PRO A 178 -7.34 13.51 11.42
CA PRO A 178 -7.73 14.19 10.18
C PRO A 178 -6.94 15.48 10.03
N GLN A 179 -6.42 15.72 8.83
CA GLN A 179 -5.68 16.95 8.54
C GLN A 179 -6.66 18.15 8.60
N PRO A 180 -6.29 19.26 9.25
CA PRO A 180 -7.11 20.46 9.22
C PRO A 180 -7.23 21.03 7.80
N ASP A 181 -8.37 21.67 7.54
CA ASP A 181 -8.61 22.41 6.31
C ASP A 181 -7.79 23.71 6.27
N GLY A 182 -7.33 24.08 5.08
CA GLY A 182 -6.56 25.31 4.87
C GLY A 182 -5.07 25.21 5.24
N ASN A 183 -4.44 26.38 5.40
CA ASN A 183 -3.00 26.54 5.65
C ASN A 183 -2.73 27.35 6.93
N ASP A 184 -3.65 27.34 7.90
CA ASP A 184 -3.42 28.01 9.18
C ASP A 184 -2.23 27.36 9.93
N PRO A 185 -1.15 28.10 10.22
CA PRO A 185 0.03 27.54 10.86
C PRO A 185 -0.25 26.97 12.25
N GLU A 186 -1.16 27.56 13.03
CA GLU A 186 -1.49 27.08 14.38
C GLU A 186 -2.20 25.73 14.32
N ALA A 187 -3.24 25.61 13.49
CA ALA A 187 -3.93 24.34 13.25
C ALA A 187 -2.98 23.24 12.73
N LEU A 188 -2.06 23.59 11.82
CA LEU A 188 -1.07 22.64 11.30
C LEU A 188 -0.09 22.16 12.38
N ASN A 189 0.37 23.06 13.26
CA ASN A 189 1.25 22.71 14.36
C ASN A 189 0.54 21.80 15.39
N ALA A 190 -0.72 22.11 15.71
CA ALA A 190 -1.53 21.26 16.59
C ALA A 190 -1.74 19.86 15.97
N TRP A 191 -2.09 19.79 14.68
CA TRP A 191 -2.23 18.53 13.96
C TRP A 191 -0.95 17.68 13.95
N VAL A 192 0.21 18.32 13.78
CA VAL A 192 1.51 17.63 13.86
C VAL A 192 1.76 17.09 15.26
N ALA A 193 1.47 17.86 16.31
CA ALA A 193 1.61 17.40 17.69
C ALA A 193 0.69 16.20 17.99
N ASP A 194 -0.56 16.25 17.52
CA ASP A 194 -1.54 15.17 17.67
C ASP A 194 -1.20 13.93 16.83
N SER A 195 -0.27 14.05 15.86
CA SER A 195 0.16 12.95 14.98
C SER A 195 1.28 12.09 15.57
N GLU A 196 1.72 12.32 16.81
CA GLU A 196 2.89 11.64 17.40
C GLU A 196 2.81 10.10 17.30
N ALA A 197 1.66 9.51 17.66
CA ALA A 197 1.47 8.06 17.60
C ALA A 197 1.61 7.50 16.17
N ALA A 198 1.12 8.23 15.17
CA ALA A 198 1.26 7.86 13.76
C ALA A 198 2.73 7.94 13.31
N LEU A 199 3.45 8.97 13.75
CA LEU A 199 4.85 9.17 13.41
C LEU A 199 5.75 8.09 14.03
N VAL A 200 5.47 7.66 15.27
CA VAL A 200 6.16 6.49 15.87
C VAL A 200 5.99 5.23 15.01
N GLN A 201 4.80 4.97 14.49
CA GLN A 201 4.57 3.82 13.60
C GLN A 201 5.23 4.01 12.23
N LEU A 202 5.28 5.24 11.69
CA LEU A 202 6.03 5.56 10.46
C LEU A 202 7.50 5.18 10.61
N HIS A 203 8.15 5.59 11.70
CA HIS A 203 9.55 5.25 11.99
C HIS A 203 9.78 3.74 12.06
N LYS A 204 8.90 3.05 12.79
CA LYS A 204 8.96 1.59 12.93
C LYS A 204 8.84 0.89 11.57
N ALA A 205 7.86 1.28 10.77
CA ALA A 205 7.63 0.72 9.43
C ALA A 205 8.79 1.02 8.46
N ALA A 206 9.32 2.25 8.51
CA ALA A 206 10.43 2.70 7.67
C ALA A 206 11.74 1.95 7.94
N GLY A 207 11.93 1.40 9.16
CA GLY A 207 13.07 0.58 9.52
C GLY A 207 12.99 -0.89 9.06
N MET A 208 11.86 -1.30 8.46
CA MET A 208 11.67 -2.68 7.99
C MET A 208 12.19 -2.86 6.58
N ALA A 209 12.68 -4.07 6.25
CA ALA A 209 13.32 -4.34 4.95
C ALA A 209 12.32 -4.70 3.83
N HIS A 210 11.11 -5.13 4.18
CA HIS A 210 10.12 -5.65 3.24
C HIS A 210 8.79 -4.92 3.39
N CYS A 211 8.20 -4.54 2.27
CA CYS A 211 6.87 -3.95 2.20
C CYS A 211 6.11 -4.53 1.02
N ASP A 212 4.97 -5.15 1.30
CA ASP A 212 4.01 -5.64 0.32
C ASP A 212 2.62 -5.10 0.68
N TRP A 213 2.05 -4.29 -0.22
CA TRP A 213 0.74 -3.69 -0.05
C TRP A 213 -0.41 -4.66 -0.33
N THR A 214 -0.11 -5.89 -0.77
CA THR A 214 -1.06 -6.96 -1.06
C THR A 214 -2.18 -6.52 -2.00
N LEU A 215 -1.81 -5.81 -3.06
CA LEU A 215 -2.76 -5.27 -4.04
C LEU A 215 -3.38 -6.38 -4.87
N ASP A 216 -4.69 -6.28 -5.08
CA ASP A 216 -5.44 -7.21 -5.92
C ASP A 216 -5.48 -6.70 -7.37
N TYR A 217 -4.41 -7.00 -8.10
CA TYR A 217 -4.27 -6.62 -9.52
C TYR A 217 -5.36 -7.19 -10.43
N SER A 218 -6.15 -8.18 -9.97
CA SER A 218 -7.28 -8.72 -10.75
C SER A 218 -8.42 -7.70 -10.89
N GLN A 219 -8.49 -6.69 -10.00
CA GLN A 219 -9.42 -5.58 -10.07
C GLN A 219 -9.07 -4.56 -11.17
N GLY A 220 -7.90 -4.72 -11.82
CA GLY A 220 -7.51 -3.91 -12.96
C GLY A 220 -7.52 -2.42 -12.68
N TYR A 221 -8.19 -1.66 -13.56
CA TYR A 221 -8.31 -0.20 -13.44
C TYR A 221 -9.18 0.26 -12.25
N ASP A 222 -10.11 -0.58 -11.79
CA ASP A 222 -10.97 -0.28 -10.64
C ASP A 222 -10.26 -0.57 -9.28
N MET A 223 -9.02 -1.06 -9.31
CA MET A 223 -8.25 -1.35 -8.11
C MET A 223 -8.02 -0.09 -7.26
N VAL A 224 -8.55 -0.12 -6.04
CA VAL A 224 -8.42 0.99 -5.10
C VAL A 224 -7.05 0.94 -4.41
N MET A 225 -6.34 2.06 -4.39
CA MET A 225 -5.02 2.19 -3.75
C MET A 225 -5.04 3.25 -2.62
N PRO A 226 -5.78 3.01 -1.52
CA PRO A 226 -6.00 4.03 -0.50
C PRO A 226 -4.71 4.40 0.26
N HIS A 227 -3.74 3.50 0.28
CA HIS A 227 -2.44 3.68 0.92
C HIS A 227 -1.64 4.83 0.29
N LEU A 228 -1.80 5.13 -1.01
CA LEU A 228 -1.09 6.23 -1.67
C LEU A 228 -1.47 7.60 -1.10
N GLY A 229 -2.77 7.87 -0.97
CA GLY A 229 -3.28 9.12 -0.38
C GLY A 229 -2.93 9.24 1.10
N LYS A 230 -3.12 8.15 1.86
CA LYS A 230 -2.80 8.10 3.29
C LYS A 230 -1.31 8.31 3.57
N MET A 231 -0.43 7.70 2.78
CA MET A 231 1.02 7.89 2.90
C MET A 231 1.43 9.33 2.61
N ARG A 232 0.79 10.00 1.63
CA ARG A 232 1.04 11.44 1.38
C ARG A 232 0.70 12.30 2.59
N THR A 233 -0.43 12.04 3.24
CA THR A 233 -0.85 12.79 4.44
C THR A 233 0.09 12.50 5.61
N LEU A 234 0.47 11.25 5.84
CA LEU A 234 1.43 10.85 6.87
C LEU A 234 2.81 11.50 6.65
N ALA A 235 3.31 11.46 5.41
CA ALA A 235 4.56 12.11 5.03
C ALA A 235 4.51 13.63 5.21
N LYS A 236 3.36 14.27 4.95
CA LYS A 236 3.16 15.70 5.19
C LYS A 236 3.31 16.04 6.67
N ALA A 237 2.73 15.24 7.58
CA ALA A 237 2.90 15.43 9.02
C ALA A 237 4.37 15.33 9.44
N ALA A 238 5.07 14.28 8.98
CA ALA A 238 6.48 14.05 9.29
C ALA A 238 7.39 15.16 8.76
N VAL A 239 7.20 15.59 7.51
CA VAL A 239 7.98 16.69 6.91
C VAL A 239 7.69 18.02 7.61
N ALA A 240 6.44 18.27 8.02
CA ALA A 240 6.10 19.47 8.79
C ALA A 240 6.78 19.46 10.17
N ARG A 241 6.76 18.32 10.89
CA ARG A 241 7.49 18.15 12.15
C ARG A 241 8.98 18.37 11.97
N ALA A 242 9.58 17.76 10.95
CA ALA A 242 10.99 17.93 10.63
C ALA A 242 11.37 19.39 10.39
N ARG A 243 10.57 20.13 9.61
CA ARG A 243 10.80 21.58 9.38
C ARG A 243 10.74 22.39 10.66
N GLY A 244 9.79 22.10 11.54
CA GLY A 244 9.64 22.80 12.82
C GLY A 244 10.77 22.48 13.82
N THR A 245 11.34 21.28 13.75
CA THR A 245 12.35 20.79 14.71
C THR A 245 13.77 20.89 14.22
N LEU A 246 14.01 21.17 12.93
CA LEU A 246 15.34 21.15 12.31
C LEU A 246 16.43 21.93 13.05
N ARG A 247 16.09 23.04 13.70
CA ARG A 247 17.03 23.86 14.49
C ARG A 247 17.14 23.45 15.95
N SER A 248 16.03 23.06 16.56
CA SER A 248 15.95 22.75 18.00
C SER A 248 16.33 21.30 18.32
N ASP A 249 16.02 20.40 17.41
CA ASP A 249 16.24 18.95 17.48
C ASP A 249 16.53 18.41 16.06
N PRO A 250 17.75 18.66 15.53
CA PRO A 250 18.14 18.21 14.19
C PRO A 250 18.14 16.68 14.05
N GLU A 251 18.43 15.95 15.13
CA GLU A 251 18.42 14.48 15.12
C GLU A 251 17.01 13.95 14.81
N GLN A 252 15.99 14.43 15.53
CA GLN A 252 14.61 14.03 15.28
C GLN A 252 14.13 14.47 13.89
N ALA A 253 14.49 15.68 13.46
CA ALA A 253 14.13 16.19 12.14
C ALA A 253 14.70 15.30 11.01
N HIS A 254 15.97 14.93 11.09
CA HIS A 254 16.58 14.04 10.10
C HIS A 254 16.05 12.62 10.18
N ALA A 255 15.73 12.12 11.37
CA ALA A 255 15.07 10.83 11.53
C ALA A 255 13.72 10.83 10.79
N ASP A 256 12.88 11.86 10.95
CA ASP A 256 11.58 11.98 10.27
C ASP A 256 11.73 11.99 8.76
N LEU A 257 12.68 12.78 8.25
CA LEU A 257 12.95 12.86 6.81
C LEU A 257 13.44 11.52 6.24
N ARG A 258 14.31 10.80 6.95
CA ARG A 258 14.72 9.45 6.55
C ARG A 258 13.54 8.48 6.55
N ALA A 259 12.68 8.54 7.57
CA ALA A 259 11.51 7.67 7.65
C ALA A 259 10.55 7.88 6.46
N VAL A 260 10.32 9.14 6.06
CA VAL A 260 9.54 9.47 4.85
C VAL A 260 10.23 8.97 3.59
N PHE A 261 11.55 9.10 3.48
CA PHE A 261 12.30 8.64 2.32
C PHE A 261 12.26 7.11 2.17
N CYS A 262 12.40 6.36 3.27
CA CYS A 262 12.20 4.92 3.29
C CYS A 262 10.76 4.54 2.93
N ALA A 263 9.76 5.23 3.49
CA ALA A 263 8.36 4.99 3.15
C ALA A 263 8.04 5.25 1.67
N ALA A 264 8.65 6.27 1.07
CA ALA A 264 8.54 6.52 -0.36
C ALA A 264 9.12 5.36 -1.18
N ARG A 265 10.26 4.80 -0.76
CA ARG A 265 10.86 3.61 -1.39
C ARG A 265 9.98 2.35 -1.23
N HIS A 266 9.37 2.16 -0.07
CA HIS A 266 8.37 1.10 0.15
C HIS A 266 7.12 1.24 -0.71
N LEU A 267 6.69 2.47 -1.06
CA LEU A 267 5.64 2.66 -2.05
C LEU A 267 6.11 2.28 -3.45
N GLY A 268 7.34 2.64 -3.80
CA GLY A 268 7.84 2.38 -5.15
C GLY A 268 8.35 0.96 -5.39
N THR A 269 8.19 0.01 -4.47
CA THR A 269 8.35 -1.41 -4.82
C THR A 269 7.22 -1.90 -5.72
N ASP A 270 6.07 -1.23 -5.71
CA ASP A 270 4.93 -1.55 -6.56
C ASP A 270 5.17 -1.08 -8.01
N PRO A 271 5.11 -1.97 -9.02
CA PRO A 271 5.35 -1.64 -10.42
C PRO A 271 4.18 -0.92 -11.12
N LEU A 272 3.50 0.00 -10.42
CA LEU A 272 2.47 0.87 -11.01
C LEU A 272 2.97 2.30 -11.14
N LEU A 273 2.63 2.95 -12.26
CA LEU A 273 3.12 4.29 -12.58
C LEU A 273 2.68 5.30 -11.51
N ILE A 274 1.44 5.20 -11.03
CA ILE A 274 0.93 6.09 -9.98
C ILE A 274 1.68 5.92 -8.65
N SER A 275 2.01 4.68 -8.26
CA SER A 275 2.81 4.39 -7.06
C SER A 275 4.19 5.04 -7.16
N GLN A 276 4.81 5.00 -8.35
CA GLN A 276 6.09 5.66 -8.59
C GLN A 276 6.00 7.19 -8.57
N LEU A 277 4.95 7.78 -9.13
CA LEU A 277 4.74 9.23 -9.09
C LEU A 277 4.54 9.73 -7.65
N VAL A 278 3.82 8.98 -6.83
CA VAL A 278 3.64 9.29 -5.41
C VAL A 278 4.96 9.15 -4.65
N ARG A 279 5.75 8.10 -4.90
CA ARG A 279 7.12 7.99 -4.36
C ARG A 279 7.93 9.25 -4.66
N LEU A 280 8.02 9.64 -5.93
CA LEU A 280 8.82 10.81 -6.32
C LEU A 280 8.37 12.08 -5.62
N ALA A 281 7.06 12.28 -5.46
CA ALA A 281 6.52 13.44 -4.75
C ALA A 281 6.98 13.47 -3.27
N LEU A 282 7.05 12.31 -2.62
CA LEU A 282 7.47 12.17 -1.23
C LEU A 282 8.97 12.42 -1.10
N GLU A 283 9.76 11.80 -1.98
CA GLU A 283 11.21 12.03 -2.03
C GLU A 283 11.55 13.51 -2.32
N ASN A 284 10.80 14.18 -3.21
CA ASN A 284 10.98 15.61 -3.48
C ASN A 284 10.76 16.46 -2.23
N ASN A 285 9.71 16.19 -1.45
CA ASN A 285 9.45 16.92 -0.20
C ASN A 285 10.63 16.79 0.78
N VAL A 286 11.23 15.60 0.85
CA VAL A 286 12.45 15.36 1.65
C VAL A 286 13.64 16.14 1.10
N ARG A 287 13.91 16.06 -0.21
CA ARG A 287 15.00 16.78 -0.89
C ARG A 287 14.90 18.29 -0.67
N ASP A 288 13.72 18.86 -0.87
CA ASP A 288 13.46 20.29 -0.70
C ASP A 288 13.72 20.74 0.74
N THR A 289 13.37 19.89 1.71
CA THR A 289 13.58 20.18 3.13
C THR A 289 15.05 20.07 3.51
N LEU A 290 15.77 19.06 3.00
CA LEU A 290 17.22 18.93 3.18
C LEU A 290 18.00 20.07 2.51
N ALA A 291 17.56 20.56 1.36
CA ALA A 291 18.20 21.68 0.67
C ALA A 291 18.19 22.95 1.54
N GLN A 292 17.09 23.20 2.26
CA GLN A 292 16.96 24.31 3.21
C GLN A 292 17.87 24.16 4.45
N ALA A 293 18.32 22.93 4.74
CA ALA A 293 19.16 22.57 5.88
C ALA A 293 20.64 22.36 5.52
N SER A 294 21.02 22.54 4.26
CA SER A 294 22.16 21.83 3.67
C SER A 294 23.56 22.27 4.14
N GLU A 295 23.69 23.42 4.82
CA GLU A 295 24.98 23.93 5.29
C GLU A 295 25.38 23.40 6.68
N ASP A 296 24.42 22.90 7.46
CA ASP A 296 24.59 22.59 8.90
C ASP A 296 24.21 21.15 9.29
N ILE A 297 24.22 20.20 8.34
CA ILE A 297 23.85 18.81 8.65
C ILE A 297 24.95 18.18 9.55
N PRO A 298 24.62 17.69 10.76
CA PRO A 298 25.59 17.07 11.64
C PRO A 298 26.28 15.86 10.99
N ALA A 299 27.57 15.65 11.27
CA ALA A 299 28.34 14.54 10.68
C ALA A 299 27.71 13.14 10.87
N PRO A 300 27.12 12.78 12.02
CA PRO A 300 26.38 11.52 12.17
C PRO A 300 25.21 11.39 11.20
N GLU A 301 24.47 12.49 11.00
CA GLU A 301 23.32 12.55 10.09
C GLU A 301 23.76 12.46 8.63
N LEU A 302 24.83 13.16 8.24
CA LEU A 302 25.44 13.05 6.92
C LEU A 302 25.81 11.61 6.59
N LYS A 303 26.49 10.92 7.51
CA LYS A 303 26.85 9.51 7.34
C LYS A 303 25.61 8.64 7.14
N ALA A 304 24.60 8.79 8.00
CA ALA A 304 23.40 7.98 7.92
C ALA A 304 22.58 8.25 6.65
N TRP A 305 22.57 9.48 6.12
CA TRP A 305 22.01 9.75 4.79
C TRP A 305 22.80 9.11 3.66
N CYS A 306 24.14 9.17 3.70
CA CYS A 306 24.97 8.50 2.71
C CYS A 306 24.72 6.99 2.71
N ASP A 307 24.66 6.37 3.89
CA ASP A 307 24.38 4.95 4.06
C ASP A 307 22.98 4.59 3.50
N LEU A 308 21.95 5.38 3.83
CA LEU A 308 20.59 5.20 3.30
C LEU A 308 20.54 5.33 1.78
N LEU A 309 21.18 6.35 1.19
CA LEU A 309 21.13 6.61 -0.25
C LEU A 309 21.87 5.54 -1.06
N ARG A 310 22.92 4.93 -0.48
CA ARG A 310 23.65 3.80 -1.08
C ARG A 310 22.83 2.51 -1.11
N VAL A 311 21.99 2.28 -0.10
CA VAL A 311 21.04 1.16 -0.12
C VAL A 311 19.95 1.49 -1.14
N ARG A 312 20.07 0.96 -2.35
CA ARG A 312 19.05 1.07 -3.38
C ARG A 312 18.22 -0.20 -3.38
N PRO A 313 16.97 -0.18 -2.88
CA PRO A 313 16.08 -1.31 -3.11
C PRO A 313 15.95 -1.55 -4.62
N ALA A 314 15.72 -2.80 -5.02
CA ALA A 314 15.44 -3.12 -6.42
C ALA A 314 14.11 -2.46 -6.81
N MET A 315 14.20 -1.29 -7.44
CA MET A 315 13.05 -0.57 -7.96
C MET A 315 12.65 -1.18 -9.30
N PRO A 316 11.34 -1.25 -9.60
CA PRO A 316 10.91 -1.69 -10.91
C PRO A 316 11.41 -0.70 -11.96
N THR A 317 12.00 -1.22 -13.02
CA THR A 317 12.37 -0.48 -14.21
C THR A 317 11.12 0.10 -14.89
N LEU A 318 11.31 1.15 -15.69
CA LEU A 318 10.19 1.71 -16.46
C LEU A 318 9.53 0.69 -17.40
N ALA A 319 10.30 -0.27 -17.92
CA ALA A 319 9.79 -1.37 -18.71
C ALA A 319 8.87 -2.31 -17.90
N GLU A 320 9.28 -2.67 -16.68
CA GLU A 320 8.45 -3.48 -15.76
C GLU A 320 7.18 -2.74 -15.35
N ILE A 321 7.27 -1.43 -15.12
CA ILE A 321 6.11 -0.59 -14.80
C ILE A 321 5.12 -0.58 -15.96
N MET A 322 5.57 -0.33 -17.20
CA MET A 322 4.70 -0.35 -18.37
C MET A 322 4.13 -1.74 -18.67
N GLY A 323 4.93 -2.79 -18.44
CA GLY A 323 4.48 -4.18 -18.56
C GLY A 323 3.36 -4.49 -17.58
N ARG A 324 3.48 -4.06 -16.31
CA ARG A 324 2.43 -4.26 -15.32
C ARG A 324 1.18 -3.43 -15.62
N GLU A 325 1.33 -2.15 -15.98
CA GLU A 325 0.19 -1.29 -16.35
C GLU A 325 -0.62 -1.89 -17.50
N ARG A 326 0.06 -2.49 -18.49
CA ARG A 326 -0.57 -3.25 -19.57
C ARG A 326 -1.38 -4.44 -19.04
N GLU A 327 -0.78 -5.27 -18.19
CA GLU A 327 -1.45 -6.44 -17.61
C GLU A 327 -2.68 -6.04 -16.79
N VAL A 328 -2.52 -5.07 -15.90
CA VAL A 328 -3.58 -4.60 -14.99
C VAL A 328 -4.69 -3.90 -15.77
N SER A 329 -4.36 -3.04 -16.73
CA SER A 329 -5.37 -2.29 -17.49
C SER A 329 -5.98 -3.12 -18.62
N ILE A 330 -5.16 -3.53 -19.59
CA ILE A 330 -5.66 -4.11 -20.85
C ILE A 330 -6.21 -5.51 -20.65
N ALA A 331 -5.49 -6.39 -19.93
CA ALA A 331 -5.95 -7.77 -19.76
C ALA A 331 -7.24 -7.82 -18.92
N HIS A 332 -7.37 -6.94 -17.93
CA HIS A 332 -8.60 -6.79 -17.17
C HIS A 332 -9.78 -6.37 -18.06
N PHE A 333 -9.63 -5.31 -18.88
CA PHE A 333 -10.70 -4.90 -19.80
C PHE A 333 -11.10 -5.99 -20.80
N GLN A 334 -10.13 -6.76 -21.28
CA GLN A 334 -10.40 -7.89 -22.17
C GLN A 334 -11.19 -8.98 -21.44
N SER A 335 -10.84 -9.30 -20.19
CA SER A 335 -11.55 -10.27 -19.35
C SER A 335 -12.98 -9.81 -19.06
N GLU A 336 -13.17 -8.57 -18.60
CA GLU A 336 -14.50 -8.01 -18.32
C GLU A 336 -15.38 -8.00 -19.57
N LEU A 337 -14.82 -7.62 -20.74
CA LEU A 337 -15.57 -7.57 -21.98
C LEU A 337 -16.02 -8.97 -22.43
N ALA A 338 -15.20 -10.00 -22.23
CA ALA A 338 -15.52 -11.38 -22.57
C ALA A 338 -16.69 -11.94 -21.73
N GLU A 339 -16.80 -11.50 -20.48
CA GLU A 339 -17.85 -11.93 -19.53
C GLU A 339 -19.07 -10.99 -19.50
N ALA A 340 -18.98 -9.83 -20.13
CA ALA A 340 -20.00 -8.79 -20.06
C ALA A 340 -21.24 -9.11 -20.92
N ASP A 341 -22.40 -9.12 -20.26
CA ASP A 341 -23.69 -8.98 -20.93
C ASP A 341 -23.86 -7.56 -21.52
N GLN A 342 -25.00 -7.31 -22.17
CA GLN A 342 -25.27 -6.01 -22.81
C GLN A 342 -25.27 -4.84 -21.80
N LYS A 343 -25.74 -5.05 -20.57
CA LYS A 343 -25.82 -4.01 -19.55
C LYS A 343 -24.43 -3.70 -19.00
N LYS A 344 -23.69 -4.72 -18.55
CA LYS A 344 -22.30 -4.57 -18.07
C LYS A 344 -21.41 -3.91 -19.11
N ARG A 345 -21.59 -4.27 -20.38
CA ARG A 345 -20.87 -3.64 -21.49
C ARG A 345 -21.21 -2.16 -21.65
N GLY A 346 -22.50 -1.80 -21.55
CA GLY A 346 -22.93 -0.40 -21.57
C GLY A 346 -22.30 0.40 -20.44
N ASP A 347 -22.30 -0.15 -19.22
CA ASP A 347 -21.67 0.47 -18.05
C ASP A 347 -20.14 0.62 -18.23
N LEU A 348 -19.47 -0.39 -18.78
CA LEU A 348 -18.04 -0.34 -19.10
C LEU A 348 -17.72 0.75 -20.13
N LEU A 349 -18.48 0.82 -21.22
CA LEU A 349 -18.34 1.86 -22.24
C LEU A 349 -18.56 3.26 -21.64
N ARG A 350 -19.56 3.42 -20.77
CA ARG A 350 -19.82 4.68 -20.08
C ARG A 350 -18.65 5.09 -19.18
N LYS A 351 -18.08 4.16 -18.40
CA LYS A 351 -16.89 4.41 -17.56
C LYS A 351 -15.70 4.92 -18.41
N LEU A 352 -15.52 4.37 -19.61
CA LEU A 352 -14.46 4.77 -20.54
C LEU A 352 -14.79 6.07 -21.32
N GLY A 353 -15.94 6.70 -21.09
CA GLY A 353 -16.38 7.86 -21.85
C GLY A 353 -16.70 7.54 -23.32
N LEU A 354 -17.00 6.28 -23.62
CA LEU A 354 -17.34 5.78 -24.95
C LEU A 354 -18.86 5.67 -25.14
N ASN A 355 -19.29 5.64 -26.40
CA ASN A 355 -20.69 5.43 -26.74
C ASN A 355 -21.13 4.01 -26.32
N GLU A 356 -22.16 3.91 -25.47
CA GLU A 356 -22.74 2.63 -24.98
C GLU A 356 -23.23 1.71 -26.10
N ARG A 357 -23.51 2.25 -27.30
CA ARG A 357 -23.92 1.50 -28.49
C ARG A 357 -22.75 1.10 -29.40
N MET A 358 -21.51 1.26 -28.96
CA MET A 358 -20.34 0.89 -29.74
C MET A 358 -20.36 -0.62 -30.05
N PRO A 359 -20.14 -1.05 -31.31
CA PRO A 359 -20.03 -2.46 -31.64
C PRO A 359 -18.85 -3.11 -30.90
N VAL A 360 -19.04 -4.32 -30.38
CA VAL A 360 -18.00 -5.08 -29.64
C VAL A 360 -16.74 -5.23 -30.47
N ALA A 361 -16.87 -5.62 -31.74
CA ALA A 361 -15.73 -5.77 -32.64
C ALA A 361 -14.89 -4.48 -32.79
N ARG A 362 -15.53 -3.30 -32.66
CA ARG A 362 -14.82 -2.02 -32.66
C ARG A 362 -14.07 -1.81 -31.34
N LEU A 363 -14.70 -2.11 -30.20
CA LEU A 363 -14.06 -2.03 -28.88
C LEU A 363 -12.87 -3.00 -28.77
N GLU A 364 -13.04 -4.26 -29.18
CA GLU A 364 -11.96 -5.26 -29.22
C GLU A 364 -10.79 -4.80 -30.09
N LYS A 365 -11.08 -4.22 -31.27
CA LYS A 365 -10.04 -3.64 -32.12
C LYS A 365 -9.28 -2.52 -31.40
N MET A 366 -9.99 -1.61 -30.72
CA MET A 366 -9.37 -0.52 -29.98
C MET A 366 -8.50 -1.03 -28.81
N LEU A 367 -8.95 -2.07 -28.09
CA LEU A 367 -8.17 -2.70 -27.03
C LEU A 367 -6.91 -3.39 -27.57
N LYS A 368 -7.00 -4.07 -28.72
CA LYS A 368 -5.85 -4.69 -29.38
C LYS A 368 -4.81 -3.65 -29.84
N GLU A 369 -5.27 -2.52 -30.36
CA GLU A 369 -4.40 -1.40 -30.72
C GLU A 369 -3.72 -0.79 -29.47
N ALA A 370 -4.46 -0.60 -28.37
CA ALA A 370 -3.90 -0.14 -27.11
C ALA A 370 -2.89 -1.13 -26.53
N ASP A 371 -3.12 -2.44 -26.66
CA ASP A 371 -2.15 -3.48 -26.28
C ASP A 371 -0.84 -3.35 -27.06
N ALA A 372 -0.93 -3.14 -28.38
CA ALA A 372 0.24 -2.91 -29.23
C ALA A 372 0.98 -1.61 -28.86
N ASP A 373 0.25 -0.58 -28.45
CA ASP A 373 0.83 0.68 -27.97
C ASP A 373 1.64 0.48 -26.68
N TYR A 374 1.12 -0.30 -25.74
CA TYR A 374 1.86 -0.68 -24.54
C TYR A 374 3.14 -1.46 -24.86
N LEU A 375 3.08 -2.43 -25.77
CA LEU A 375 4.28 -3.17 -26.20
C LEU A 375 5.33 -2.25 -26.84
N LYS A 376 4.89 -1.30 -27.66
CA LYS A 376 5.77 -0.28 -28.22
C LYS A 376 6.37 0.59 -27.11
N LEU A 377 5.60 1.02 -26.12
CA LEU A 377 6.12 1.76 -24.97
C LEU A 377 7.17 0.97 -24.21
N VAL A 378 6.92 -0.30 -23.89
CA VAL A 378 7.92 -1.17 -23.25
C VAL A 378 9.23 -1.14 -24.04
N SER A 379 9.18 -1.23 -25.37
CA SER A 379 10.39 -1.10 -26.21
C SER A 379 11.06 0.29 -26.11
N VAL A 380 10.28 1.37 -26.12
CA VAL A 380 10.80 2.75 -25.97
C VAL A 380 11.49 2.93 -24.62
N THR A 381 10.96 2.36 -23.55
CA THR A 381 11.53 2.49 -22.19
C THR A 381 12.90 1.82 -22.05
N GLN A 382 13.20 0.84 -22.90
CA GLN A 382 14.47 0.12 -22.93
C GLN A 382 15.55 0.85 -23.73
N LEU A 383 15.21 1.91 -24.47
CA LEU A 383 16.17 2.71 -25.22
C LEU A 383 17.18 3.41 -24.28
N PRO A 384 18.40 3.69 -24.78
CA PRO A 384 19.36 4.53 -24.08
C PRO A 384 18.74 5.88 -23.69
N PRO A 385 19.15 6.50 -22.56
CA PRO A 385 18.55 7.75 -22.09
C PRO A 385 18.51 8.89 -23.13
N ALA A 386 19.53 8.99 -23.98
CA ALA A 386 19.62 10.01 -25.04
C ALA A 386 18.58 9.83 -26.16
N GLU A 387 18.16 8.59 -26.44
CA GLU A 387 17.21 8.24 -27.50
C GLU A 387 15.77 8.14 -26.98
N ARG A 388 15.61 7.92 -25.67
CA ARG A 388 14.31 7.65 -25.06
C ARG A 388 13.31 8.81 -25.16
N LYS A 389 13.76 10.04 -24.88
CA LYS A 389 12.89 11.24 -24.95
C LYS A 389 12.30 11.48 -26.35
N PRO A 390 13.11 11.60 -27.43
CA PRO A 390 12.55 11.78 -28.76
C PRO A 390 11.68 10.60 -29.20
N ALA A 391 11.96 9.37 -28.73
CA ALA A 391 11.11 8.21 -29.00
C ALA A 391 9.75 8.29 -28.28
N PHE A 392 9.67 8.81 -27.05
CA PHE A 392 8.40 9.09 -26.39
C PHE A 392 7.60 10.17 -27.11
N GLU A 393 8.25 11.28 -27.50
CA GLU A 393 7.60 12.36 -28.24
C GLU A 393 7.03 11.83 -29.56
N ALA A 394 7.80 11.07 -30.33
CA ALA A 394 7.34 10.43 -31.56
C ALA A 394 6.19 9.43 -31.32
N PHE A 395 6.23 8.67 -30.21
CA PHE A 395 5.14 7.78 -29.82
C PHE A 395 3.85 8.56 -29.49
N GLU A 396 3.95 9.63 -28.70
CA GLU A 396 2.82 10.48 -28.31
C GLU A 396 2.19 11.16 -29.54
N ASP A 397 3.01 11.65 -30.47
CA ASP A 397 2.57 12.22 -31.74
C ASP A 397 1.80 11.18 -32.59
N GLU A 398 2.35 9.97 -32.75
CA GLU A 398 1.70 8.89 -33.49
C GLU A 398 0.37 8.45 -32.85
N MET A 399 0.31 8.36 -31.52
CA MET A 399 -0.92 8.09 -30.78
C MET A 399 -1.94 9.22 -30.95
N GLY A 400 -1.47 10.47 -30.98
CA GLY A 400 -2.26 11.67 -31.27
C GLY A 400 -2.99 11.56 -32.60
N VAL A 401 -2.26 11.18 -33.66
CA VAL A 401 -2.74 11.03 -35.05
C VAL A 401 -3.71 9.86 -35.21
N ARG A 402 -3.43 8.68 -34.62
CA ARG A 402 -4.30 7.50 -34.76
C ARG A 402 -5.67 7.68 -34.11
N GLY A 403 -5.78 8.50 -33.07
CA GLY A 403 -7.05 8.83 -32.45
C GLY A 403 -7.69 7.69 -31.67
N ASN A 404 -6.94 6.65 -31.28
CA ASN A 404 -7.45 5.60 -30.41
C ASN A 404 -7.71 6.18 -29.00
N VAL A 405 -8.99 6.25 -28.64
CA VAL A 405 -9.44 6.85 -27.37
C VAL A 405 -8.99 6.03 -26.17
N ILE A 406 -8.91 4.70 -26.27
CA ILE A 406 -8.48 3.83 -25.17
C ILE A 406 -6.98 4.04 -24.91
N SER A 407 -6.15 4.09 -25.95
CA SER A 407 -4.72 4.41 -25.79
C SER A 407 -4.55 5.77 -25.10
N LYS A 408 -5.28 6.81 -25.54
CA LYS A 408 -5.22 8.15 -24.92
C LYS A 408 -5.68 8.16 -23.46
N LEU A 409 -6.64 7.32 -23.10
CA LEU A 409 -7.17 7.21 -21.73
C LEU A 409 -6.21 6.46 -20.81
N LEU A 410 -5.69 5.31 -21.25
CA LEU A 410 -4.90 4.40 -20.43
C LEU A 410 -3.41 4.74 -20.41
N ILE A 411 -2.94 5.50 -21.40
CA ILE A 411 -1.53 5.88 -21.53
C ILE A 411 -1.39 7.42 -21.42
N PRO A 412 -1.88 8.06 -20.34
CA PRO A 412 -1.78 9.50 -20.24
C PRO A 412 -0.36 9.91 -19.85
N ALA A 413 0.28 10.71 -20.71
CA ALA A 413 1.51 11.44 -20.41
C ALA A 413 2.67 10.55 -19.91
N VAL A 414 2.81 9.34 -20.44
CA VAL A 414 3.90 8.42 -20.09
C VAL A 414 5.27 9.04 -20.35
N GLY A 415 5.42 9.86 -21.40
CA GLY A 415 6.67 10.59 -21.65
C GLY A 415 7.04 11.52 -20.50
N LYS A 416 6.06 12.30 -19.99
CA LYS A 416 6.26 13.18 -18.83
C LYS A 416 6.52 12.39 -17.54
N ALA A 417 5.87 11.25 -17.36
CA ALA A 417 6.09 10.40 -16.20
C ALA A 417 7.50 9.78 -16.22
N ALA A 418 7.94 9.28 -17.38
CA ALA A 418 9.28 8.76 -17.60
C ALA A 418 10.37 9.80 -17.38
N GLU A 419 10.16 11.04 -17.85
CA GLU A 419 11.05 12.16 -17.59
C GLU A 419 11.14 12.48 -16.09
N LYS A 420 10.00 12.52 -15.39
CA LYS A 420 9.97 12.72 -13.93
C LYS A 420 10.72 11.62 -13.18
N LEU A 421 10.57 10.35 -13.57
CA LEU A 421 11.27 9.23 -12.96
C LEU A 421 12.78 9.33 -13.16
N SER A 422 13.21 9.54 -14.41
CA SER A 422 14.63 9.69 -14.74
C SER A 422 15.25 10.88 -14.01
N ARG A 423 14.53 12.01 -13.93
CA ARG A 423 14.98 13.19 -13.19
C ARG A 423 15.07 12.93 -11.68
N GLY A 424 14.08 12.28 -11.08
CA GLY A 424 14.09 11.98 -9.65
C GLY A 424 15.24 11.05 -9.23
N GLU A 425 15.59 10.10 -10.10
CA GLU A 425 16.78 9.25 -9.90
C GLU A 425 18.08 10.06 -9.97
N ALA A 426 18.21 10.93 -10.98
CA ALA A 426 19.37 11.80 -11.12
C ALA A 426 19.51 12.78 -9.93
N GLU A 427 18.40 13.34 -9.44
CA GLU A 427 18.36 14.22 -8.27
C GLU A 427 18.76 13.48 -6.98
N THR A 428 18.33 12.22 -6.84
CA THR A 428 18.73 11.38 -5.70
C THR A 428 20.23 11.09 -5.72
N GLU A 429 20.79 10.81 -6.89
CA GLU A 429 22.22 10.59 -7.05
C GLU A 429 23.03 11.87 -6.79
N ALA A 430 22.57 13.00 -7.32
CA ALA A 430 23.19 14.29 -7.06
C ALA A 430 23.17 14.65 -5.56
N LEU A 431 22.07 14.35 -4.86
CA LEU A 431 22.00 14.47 -3.41
C LEU A 431 23.07 13.59 -2.73
N CYS A 432 23.18 12.31 -3.12
CA CYS A 432 24.17 11.39 -2.55
C CYS A 432 25.59 11.93 -2.70
N ILE A 433 26.00 12.30 -3.91
CA ILE A 433 27.33 12.87 -4.20
C ILE A 433 27.58 14.14 -3.37
N ARG A 434 26.57 15.01 -3.23
CA ARG A 434 26.70 16.25 -2.44
C ARG A 434 26.95 15.96 -0.96
N LEU A 435 26.18 15.04 -0.36
CA LEU A 435 26.35 14.67 1.05
C LEU A 435 27.69 13.96 1.30
N GLU A 436 28.14 13.13 0.37
CA GLU A 436 29.45 12.48 0.47
C GLU A 436 30.61 13.48 0.44
N ARG A 437 30.51 14.55 -0.37
CA ARG A 437 31.50 15.64 -0.38
C ARG A 437 31.55 16.39 0.95
N GLN A 438 30.40 16.61 1.59
CA GLN A 438 30.33 17.25 2.91
C GLN A 438 30.92 16.37 4.02
N LEU A 439 30.79 15.04 3.88
CA LEU A 439 31.35 14.09 4.85
C LEU A 439 32.88 13.91 4.72
N ALA A 440 33.45 14.19 3.55
CA ALA A 440 34.89 14.05 3.33
C ALA A 440 35.66 15.04 4.23
N PRO A 441 36.69 14.58 4.97
CA PRO A 441 37.47 15.47 5.83
C PRO A 441 38.10 16.58 4.99
N THR A 442 37.97 17.83 5.42
CA THR A 442 38.55 19.01 4.78
C THR A 442 40.07 18.84 4.74
N ARG A 443 40.60 18.27 3.65
CA ARG A 443 42.02 17.97 3.48
C ARG A 443 42.91 19.21 3.35
N GLU A 444 42.33 20.41 3.33
CA GLU A 444 43.04 21.68 3.07
C GLU A 444 43.47 22.46 4.33
N ALA A 445 43.33 21.88 5.53
CA ALA A 445 43.77 22.52 6.79
C ALA A 445 45.00 21.86 7.46
N GLN A 446 45.72 21.00 6.74
CA GLN A 446 47.05 20.48 7.11
C GLN A 446 48.07 20.94 6.08
#